data_AF-A0A377TNN4-F1
#
_entry.id   AF-A0A377TNN4-F1
#
_cell.length_a   1.000
_cell.length_b   1.000
_cell.length_c   1.000
_cell.angle_alpha   90.00
_cell.angle_beta   90.00
_cell.angle_gamma   90.00
#
_symmetry.space_group_name_H-M   'P 1'
#
loop_
_entity.id
_entity.type
_entity.pdbx_description
1 polymer ?
#
loop_
_entity_poly.entity_id
_entity_poly.type
_entity_poly.pdbx_seq_one_letter_code
_entity_poly.pdbx_strand_id
1 'polypeptide(L)' 'MANPLTGYNFAYLDEQTKRMIRRAILKAVAIPGYQVPFGGREMPMPYGWGTGGIQLTAQRHR' A
#
# COMPACT_ATOMS: atom_id res chain seq x y z
N MET A 1 -2.65 -26.27 16.69
CA MET A 1 -2.60 -25.87 15.26
C MET A 1 -2.42 -24.37 15.23
N ALA A 2 -1.30 -23.87 14.68
CA ALA A 2 -1.00 -22.43 14.65
C ALA A 2 -2.05 -21.69 13.80
N ASN A 3 -2.61 -20.60 14.32
CA ASN A 3 -3.57 -19.77 13.61
C ASN A 3 -2.83 -19.00 12.50
N PRO A 4 -3.09 -19.24 11.19
CA PRO A 4 -2.37 -18.58 10.09
C PRO A 4 -2.57 -17.05 10.06
N LEU A 5 -3.47 -16.51 10.88
CA LEU A 5 -3.76 -15.09 11.00
C LEU A 5 -2.70 -14.28 11.81
N THR A 6 -1.69 -14.92 12.41
CA THR A 6 -0.70 -14.21 13.25
C THR A 6 0.58 -13.79 12.53
N GLY A 7 0.75 -14.13 11.25
CA GLY A 7 2.02 -13.92 10.53
C GLY A 7 2.14 -12.64 9.69
N TYR A 8 1.03 -11.99 9.35
CA TYR A 8 1.02 -10.81 8.48
C TYR A 8 0.38 -9.60 9.17
N ASN A 9 0.88 -8.41 8.87
CA ASN A 9 0.26 -7.17 9.33
C ASN A 9 -1.14 -7.01 8.70
N PHE A 10 -2.00 -6.22 9.34
CA PHE A 10 -3.31 -5.89 8.77
C PHE A 10 -3.14 -5.32 7.35
N ALA A 11 -3.91 -5.84 6.41
CA ALA A 11 -3.82 -5.50 4.98
C ALA A 11 -2.43 -5.75 4.36
N TYR A 12 -1.67 -6.73 4.89
CA TYR A 12 -0.38 -7.23 4.38
C TYR A 12 0.81 -6.26 4.54
N LEU A 13 0.62 -4.96 4.29
CA LEU A 13 1.67 -3.94 4.32
C LEU A 13 2.18 -3.65 5.74
N ASP A 14 3.49 -3.38 5.85
CA ASP A 14 4.10 -2.83 7.06
C ASP A 14 3.73 -1.34 7.26
N GLU A 15 3.82 -0.86 8.50
CA GLU A 15 3.40 0.51 8.84
C GLU A 15 4.24 1.61 8.19
N GLN A 16 5.51 1.35 7.86
CA GLN A 16 6.37 2.32 7.17
C GLN A 16 5.90 2.51 5.73
N THR A 17 5.62 1.41 5.02
CA THR A 17 5.06 1.47 3.67
C THR A 17 3.70 2.15 3.66
N LYS A 18 2.80 1.83 4.60
CA LYS A 18 1.49 2.51 4.69
C LYS A 18 1.65 4.00 4.94
N ARG A 19 2.53 4.42 5.86
CA ARG A 19 2.81 5.84 6.14
C ARG A 19 3.33 6.56 4.90
N MET A 20 4.19 5.92 4.12
CA MET A 20 4.71 6.48 2.88
C MET A 20 3.60 6.67 1.83
N ILE A 21 2.76 5.65 1.60
CA ILE A 21 1.62 5.72 0.66
C ILE A 21 0.64 6.83 1.09
N ARG A 22 0.32 6.95 2.39
CA ARG A 22 -0.53 8.03 2.91
C ARG A 22 0.01 9.42 2.55
N ARG A 23 1.32 9.64 2.69
CA ARG A 23 1.97 10.91 2.30
C ARG A 23 1.89 11.16 0.81
N ALA A 24 2.04 10.12 -0.01
CA ALA A 24 1.91 10.24 -1.46
C ALA A 24 0.47 10.61 -1.87
N ILE A 25 -0.54 10.00 -1.24
CA ILE A 25 -1.95 10.33 -1.47
C ILE A 25 -2.24 11.78 -1.08
N LEU A 26 -1.76 12.24 0.08
CA LEU A 26 -1.95 13.64 0.51
C LEU A 26 -1.35 14.63 -0.51
N LYS A 27 -0.18 14.33 -1.08
CA LYS A 27 0.41 15.14 -2.16
C LYS A 27 -0.41 15.08 -3.44
N ALA A 28 -0.96 13.92 -3.79
CA ALA A 28 -1.75 13.73 -5.01
C ALA A 28 -3.08 14.49 -4.93
N VAL A 29 -3.69 14.56 -3.75
CA VAL A 29 -4.90 15.38 -3.50
C VAL A 29 -4.57 16.87 -3.55
N ALA A 30 -3.41 17.28 -3.00
CA ALA A 30 -3.00 18.68 -2.98
C ALA A 30 -2.55 19.22 -4.36
N ILE A 31 -2.15 18.35 -5.29
CA ILE A 31 -1.69 18.73 -6.64
C ILE A 31 -2.47 17.91 -7.68
N PRO A 32 -3.68 18.35 -8.06
CA PRO A 32 -4.52 17.62 -8.99
C PRO A 32 -3.82 17.40 -10.34
N GLY A 33 -3.90 16.17 -10.87
CA GLY A 33 -3.28 15.80 -12.15
C GLY A 33 -1.79 15.48 -12.08
N TYR A 34 -1.11 15.71 -10.95
CA TYR A 34 0.29 15.34 -10.77
C TYR A 34 0.43 13.88 -10.32
N GLN A 35 1.16 13.09 -11.10
CA GLN A 35 1.48 11.70 -10.77
C GLN A 35 2.54 11.67 -9.68
N VAL A 36 2.11 11.47 -8.43
CA VAL A 36 3.03 11.40 -7.30
C VAL A 36 3.76 10.06 -7.30
N PRO A 37 5.10 10.04 -7.45
CA PRO A 37 5.86 8.81 -7.33
C PRO A 37 5.82 8.31 -5.88
N PHE A 38 5.68 7.00 -5.71
CA PHE A 38 5.75 6.34 -4.41
C PHE A 38 6.50 5.01 -4.53
N GLY A 39 7.16 4.60 -3.44
CA GLY A 39 7.99 3.41 -3.41
C GLY A 39 7.15 2.14 -3.31
N GLY A 40 6.72 1.61 -4.46
CA GLY A 40 5.97 0.37 -4.52
C GLY A 40 6.75 -0.82 -3.95
N ARG A 41 6.06 -1.71 -3.20
CA ARG A 41 6.65 -2.97 -2.71
C ARG A 41 6.24 -4.15 -3.59
N GLU A 42 7.03 -5.21 -3.52
CA GLU A 42 6.61 -6.51 -4.05
C GLU A 42 5.33 -6.96 -3.36
N MET A 43 4.38 -7.42 -4.17
CA MET A 43 3.09 -7.92 -3.73
C MET A 43 3.01 -9.40 -4.09
N PRO A 44 2.11 -10.18 -3.45
CA PRO A 44 1.86 -11.57 -3.82
C PRO A 44 1.04 -11.67 -5.13
N MET A 45 1.40 -10.86 -6.12
CA MET A 45 0.85 -10.86 -7.46
C MET A 45 1.87 -10.22 -8.43
N PRO A 46 2.00 -10.70 -9.68
CA PRO A 46 2.94 -10.14 -10.64
C PRO A 46 2.71 -8.65 -10.90
N TYR A 47 3.80 -7.93 -11.19
CA TYR A 47 3.70 -6.56 -11.69
C TYR A 47 2.84 -6.51 -12.95
N GLY A 48 2.06 -5.43 -13.11
CA GLY A 48 1.10 -5.26 -14.22
C GLY A 48 -0.32 -5.74 -13.93
N TRP A 49 -0.55 -6.51 -12.87
CA TRP A 49 -1.88 -7.01 -12.49
C TRP A 49 -2.64 -6.10 -11.50
N GLY A 50 -2.32 -4.80 -11.48
CA GLY A 50 -2.98 -3.84 -10.57
C GLY A 50 -2.41 -3.80 -9.15
N THR A 51 -1.17 -4.24 -8.94
CA THR A 51 -0.48 -4.18 -7.63
C THR A 51 -0.43 -2.78 -7.01
N GLY A 52 -0.38 -1.73 -7.83
CA GLY A 52 -0.45 -0.34 -7.36
C GLY A 52 -1.80 0.01 -6.73
N GLY A 53 -2.91 -0.41 -7.34
CA GLY A 53 -4.27 -0.22 -6.79
C GLY A 53 -4.48 -1.00 -5.49
N ILE A 54 -3.88 -2.19 -5.40
CA ILE A 54 -3.89 -2.99 -4.16
C ILE A 54 -3.12 -2.28 -3.06
N GLN A 55 -1.94 -1.73 -3.33
CA GLN A 55 -1.17 -0.96 -2.34
C GLN A 55 -1.92 0.28 -1.85
N LEU A 56 -2.63 0.98 -2.74
CA LEU A 56 -3.51 2.10 -2.40
C LEU A 56 -4.69 1.68 -1.51
N THR A 57 -5.18 0.45 -1.66
CA THR A 57 -6.28 -0.08 -0.83
C THR A 57 -5.75 -0.61 0.50
N ALA A 58 -4.58 -1.25 0.48
CA ALA A 58 -3.91 -1.88 1.62
C ALA A 58 -3.31 -0.88 2.61
N GLN A 59 -3.15 0.39 2.23
CA GLN A 59 -2.65 1.44 3.13
C GLN A 59 -3.58 1.79 4.30
N ARG A 60 -4.83 1.32 4.28
CA ARG A 60 -5.82 1.62 5.32
C ARG A 60 -5.35 1.16 6.72
N HIS A 61 -5.68 1.95 7.73
CA HIS A 61 -5.55 1.58 9.14
C HIS A 61 -6.89 1.00 9.60
N ARG A 62 -6.87 -0.11 10.35
CA ARG A 62 -8.07 -0.64 11.03
C ARG A 62 -8.19 -0.06 12.42
#